data_AF-K9ZMU1-F1
#
_entry.id   AF-K9ZMU1-F1
#
_cell.length_a   1.000
_cell.length_b   1.000
_cell.length_c   1.000
_cell.angle_alpha   90.00
_cell.angle_beta   90.00
_cell.angle_gamma   90.00
#
_symmetry.space_group_name_H-M   'P 1'
#
loop_
_entity.id
_entity.type
_entity.pdbx_description
1 polymer ?
#
loop_
_entity_poly.entity_id
_entity_poly.type
_entity_poly.pdbx_seq_one_letter_code
_entity_poly.pdbx_strand_id
1 'polypeptide(L)'
;MNLAANLYKRLNKEFSYRRTINYIQYVQSKYFEDNFEDDDEYYQFIFNSNNKSLEVNNVDLKSTVGMNYTRLRDLLAAGKWKEADEETTRVMLAVAKRENQGWLDFNSIDNFPCEDLATIDKLWVNYSNGRFGFSVQKRIYQNLGGTRQYDDKIWDVFGETVGWRKGGYWLSYKDITFDKKVPEFHLPLSRFWVVGVGGGWGILVGIFSRVETCKLFLVEERQPQIILTPEPVNQDVQLKSSVGMDYRRLTDLLKAGKWKEADEETTRLMLAFAKREKEGWLNIHSIDNFPCEDLHTIDQLWVTYSDDKFGFSVQTQLYRSLGGTREYDSEIWRKFGEKVGWRKEGYWLSDIQLFRNFRTYKVPEGYLPVGVVFVQWFMKVGWGWGGVSSVASRLVKCNI
;
A
#
# COMPACT_ATOMS: atom_id res chain seq x y z
N MET A 1 19.69 -31.54 -24.21
CA MET A 1 19.18 -31.66 -22.82
C MET A 1 20.16 -32.21 -21.76
N ASN A 2 21.45 -32.49 -22.04
CA ASN A 2 22.32 -33.16 -21.02
C ASN A 2 23.65 -32.47 -20.65
N LEU A 3 23.96 -31.27 -21.16
CA LEU A 3 25.18 -30.54 -20.77
C LEU A 3 24.92 -29.52 -19.66
N ALA A 4 23.88 -28.67 -19.82
CA ALA A 4 23.53 -27.61 -18.86
C ALA A 4 23.10 -28.18 -17.49
N ALA A 5 22.33 -29.27 -17.47
CA ALA A 5 21.87 -29.90 -16.22
C ALA A 5 23.01 -30.62 -15.45
N ASN A 6 24.00 -31.17 -16.16
CA ASN A 6 25.17 -31.81 -15.56
C ASN A 6 26.21 -30.80 -15.06
N LEU A 7 26.35 -29.66 -15.75
CA LEU A 7 27.11 -28.50 -15.26
C LEU A 7 26.48 -27.94 -13.99
N TYR A 8 25.16 -27.75 -13.96
CA TYR A 8 24.43 -27.26 -12.78
C TYR A 8 24.60 -28.20 -11.56
N LYS A 9 24.54 -29.53 -11.75
CA LYS A 9 24.76 -30.51 -10.67
C LYS A 9 26.21 -30.60 -10.18
N ARG A 10 27.22 -30.43 -11.05
CA ARG A 10 28.64 -30.38 -10.63
C ARG A 10 28.97 -29.08 -9.90
N LEU A 11 28.43 -27.95 -10.34
CA LEU A 11 28.71 -26.62 -9.78
C LEU A 11 28.08 -26.39 -8.40
N ASN A 12 26.91 -26.99 -8.13
CA ASN A 12 26.20 -26.81 -6.86
C ASN A 12 26.78 -27.60 -5.68
N LYS A 13 27.77 -28.49 -5.94
CA LYS A 13 28.38 -29.34 -4.90
C LYS A 13 29.67 -28.77 -4.29
N GLU A 14 30.27 -27.72 -4.88
CA GLU A 14 31.60 -27.22 -4.49
C GLU A 14 31.67 -25.80 -3.90
N PHE A 15 30.61 -24.97 -3.95
CA PHE A 15 30.78 -23.54 -3.68
C PHE A 15 30.01 -23.00 -2.46
N SER A 16 30.77 -22.73 -1.39
CA SER A 16 30.36 -21.97 -0.19
C SER A 16 30.21 -20.48 -0.51
N TYR A 17 29.21 -19.86 0.14
CA TYR A 17 28.58 -18.53 -0.04
C TYR A 17 29.49 -17.28 -0.15
N ARG A 18 30.82 -17.42 -0.14
CA ARG A 18 31.78 -16.29 -0.13
C ARG A 18 32.28 -15.80 -1.51
N ARG A 19 31.81 -16.35 -2.63
CA ARG A 19 32.30 -15.97 -3.98
C ARG A 19 31.23 -15.41 -4.94
N THR A 20 30.13 -14.85 -4.45
CA THR A 20 29.04 -14.35 -5.32
C THR A 20 29.43 -13.07 -6.08
N ILE A 21 30.27 -12.19 -5.51
CA ILE A 21 30.72 -10.98 -6.21
C ILE A 21 31.61 -11.30 -7.41
N ASN A 22 32.56 -12.24 -7.26
CA ASN A 22 33.42 -12.66 -8.37
C ASN A 22 32.63 -13.36 -9.48
N TYR A 23 31.56 -14.06 -9.14
CA TYR A 23 30.67 -14.71 -10.10
C TYR A 23 29.86 -13.69 -10.91
N ILE A 24 29.33 -12.65 -10.26
CA ILE A 24 28.57 -11.57 -10.92
C ILE A 24 29.50 -10.74 -11.83
N GLN A 25 30.70 -10.39 -11.36
CA GLN A 25 31.70 -9.69 -12.17
C GLN A 25 32.18 -10.52 -13.36
N TYR A 26 32.33 -11.83 -13.19
CA TYR A 26 32.70 -12.76 -14.26
C TYR A 26 31.61 -12.88 -15.34
N VAL A 27 30.34 -12.96 -14.94
CA VAL A 27 29.20 -12.99 -15.87
C VAL A 27 29.08 -11.65 -16.62
N GLN A 28 29.30 -10.52 -15.94
CA GLN A 28 29.33 -9.19 -16.56
C GLN A 28 30.49 -9.02 -17.54
N SER A 29 31.69 -9.53 -17.23
CA SER A 29 32.83 -9.45 -18.15
C SER A 29 32.63 -10.27 -19.42
N LYS A 30 31.88 -11.37 -19.34
CA LYS A 30 31.55 -12.21 -20.50
C LYS A 30 30.45 -11.60 -21.37
N TYR A 31 29.57 -10.78 -20.80
CA TYR A 31 28.52 -10.06 -21.52
C TYR A 31 29.08 -9.01 -22.50
N PHE A 32 30.17 -8.33 -22.12
CA PHE A 32 30.82 -7.30 -22.96
C PHE A 32 31.71 -7.87 -24.08
N GLU A 33 32.13 -9.13 -24.00
CA GLU A 33 33.01 -9.74 -25.02
C GLU A 33 32.25 -10.30 -26.23
N ASP A 34 30.96 -10.67 -26.08
CA ASP A 34 30.26 -11.49 -27.08
C ASP A 34 29.12 -10.78 -27.87
N ASN A 35 28.89 -9.46 -27.71
CA ASN A 35 27.92 -8.67 -28.51
C ASN A 35 26.55 -9.37 -28.74
N PHE A 36 25.91 -9.84 -27.67
CA PHE A 36 24.57 -10.42 -27.76
C PHE A 36 23.51 -9.31 -27.97
N GLU A 37 22.67 -9.47 -28.99
CA GLU A 37 21.56 -8.55 -29.31
C GLU A 37 20.55 -8.47 -28.16
N ASP A 38 20.05 -7.25 -27.91
CA ASP A 38 19.34 -6.78 -26.71
C ASP A 38 17.95 -7.40 -26.42
N ASP A 39 17.52 -8.39 -27.20
CA ASP A 39 16.11 -8.84 -27.24
C ASP A 39 15.77 -10.05 -26.35
N ASP A 40 16.72 -10.58 -25.56
CA ASP A 40 16.47 -11.76 -24.74
C ASP A 40 15.98 -11.39 -23.32
N GLU A 41 14.66 -11.29 -23.17
CA GLU A 41 13.89 -10.91 -21.96
C GLU A 41 14.36 -11.65 -20.68
N TYR A 42 14.85 -12.88 -20.83
CA TYR A 42 15.39 -13.69 -19.73
C TYR A 42 16.68 -13.12 -19.13
N TYR A 43 17.56 -12.54 -19.95
CA TYR A 43 18.84 -11.98 -19.50
C TYR A 43 18.68 -10.59 -18.89
N GLN A 44 17.75 -9.77 -19.41
CA GLN A 44 17.35 -8.50 -18.78
C GLN A 44 16.77 -8.73 -17.37
N PHE A 45 15.97 -9.77 -17.18
CA PHE A 45 15.45 -10.16 -15.86
C PHE A 45 16.58 -10.53 -14.88
N ILE A 46 17.56 -11.32 -15.32
CA ILE A 46 18.72 -11.70 -14.50
C ILE A 46 19.60 -10.49 -14.16
N PHE A 47 19.86 -9.61 -15.13
CA PHE A 47 20.67 -8.40 -14.94
C PHE A 47 20.01 -7.42 -13.94
N ASN A 48 18.71 -7.15 -14.10
CA ASN A 48 17.95 -6.29 -13.19
C ASN A 48 17.83 -6.89 -11.78
N SER A 49 17.66 -8.20 -11.68
CA SER A 49 17.64 -8.91 -10.39
C SER A 49 19.00 -8.82 -9.67
N ASN A 50 20.10 -8.94 -10.42
CA ASN A 50 21.45 -8.81 -9.89
C ASN A 50 21.76 -7.37 -9.45
N ASN A 51 21.37 -6.35 -10.21
CA ASN A 51 21.51 -4.94 -9.82
C ASN A 51 20.70 -4.59 -8.58
N LYS A 52 19.46 -5.10 -8.48
CA LYS A 52 18.65 -4.97 -7.26
C LYS A 52 19.32 -5.66 -6.06
N SER A 53 19.97 -6.80 -6.26
CA SER A 53 20.75 -7.47 -5.20
C SER A 53 22.00 -6.67 -4.80
N LEU A 54 22.62 -5.95 -5.73
CA LEU A 54 23.78 -5.08 -5.48
C LEU A 54 23.37 -3.81 -4.71
N GLU A 55 22.24 -3.18 -5.05
CA GLU A 55 21.68 -2.05 -4.29
C GLU A 55 21.31 -2.46 -2.85
N VAL A 56 20.73 -3.66 -2.66
CA VAL A 56 20.35 -4.20 -1.33
C VAL A 56 21.56 -4.54 -0.45
N ASN A 57 22.71 -4.90 -1.04
CA ASN A 57 23.94 -5.21 -0.31
C ASN A 57 24.72 -3.97 0.15
N ASN A 58 24.34 -2.76 -0.30
CA ASN A 58 25.06 -1.52 -0.03
C ASN A 58 24.31 -0.58 0.94
N VAL A 59 23.48 -1.14 1.86
CA VAL A 59 22.84 -0.35 2.91
C VAL A 59 23.89 0.11 3.91
N ASP A 60 24.13 1.43 3.94
CA ASP A 60 25.04 2.07 4.87
C ASP A 60 24.55 1.89 6.33
N LEU A 61 25.30 1.12 7.13
CA LEU A 61 24.95 0.73 8.50
C LEU A 61 25.39 1.79 9.51
N LYS A 62 24.79 2.97 9.43
CA LYS A 62 25.17 4.11 10.28
C LYS A 62 24.64 3.99 11.71
N SER A 63 25.39 4.51 12.66
CA SER A 63 25.00 4.61 14.07
C SER A 63 25.67 5.81 14.72
N THR A 64 24.89 6.61 15.43
CA THR A 64 25.43 7.70 16.26
C THR A 64 26.06 7.20 17.56
N VAL A 65 25.68 5.98 18.00
CA VAL A 65 26.13 5.39 19.26
C VAL A 65 27.13 4.23 19.06
N GLY A 66 27.58 4.00 17.83
CA GLY A 66 28.51 2.92 17.50
C GLY A 66 27.88 1.52 17.51
N MET A 67 26.56 1.42 17.37
CA MET A 67 25.84 0.16 17.31
C MET A 67 26.13 -0.60 16.00
N ASN A 68 26.46 -1.89 16.13
CA ASN A 68 26.67 -2.78 15.01
C ASN A 68 25.36 -3.46 14.55
N TYR A 69 24.89 -3.08 13.37
CA TYR A 69 23.67 -3.61 12.73
C TYR A 69 23.89 -4.82 11.80
N THR A 70 25.12 -5.33 11.70
CA THR A 70 25.48 -6.41 10.76
C THR A 70 24.64 -7.66 10.98
N ARG A 71 24.41 -8.04 12.25
CA ARG A 71 23.60 -9.22 12.56
C ARG A 71 22.14 -9.04 12.13
N LEU A 72 21.55 -7.87 12.36
CA LEU A 72 20.20 -7.56 11.91
C LEU A 72 20.09 -7.64 10.39
N ARG A 73 21.04 -7.01 9.67
CA ARG A 73 21.13 -7.10 8.20
C ARG A 73 21.18 -8.55 7.72
N ASP A 74 22.06 -9.37 8.28
CA ASP A 74 22.27 -10.75 7.83
C ASP A 74 21.03 -11.64 8.06
N LEU A 75 20.33 -11.43 9.18
CA LEU A 75 19.08 -12.13 9.47
C LEU A 75 17.96 -11.72 8.49
N LEU A 76 17.83 -10.43 8.21
CA LEU A 76 16.87 -9.91 7.23
C LEU A 76 17.17 -10.38 5.81
N ALA A 77 18.45 -10.37 5.40
CA ALA A 77 18.92 -10.89 4.12
C ALA A 77 18.61 -12.38 3.95
N ALA A 78 18.73 -13.16 5.02
CA ALA A 78 18.39 -14.58 5.03
C ALA A 78 16.87 -14.85 5.13
N GLY A 79 16.03 -13.82 5.25
CA GLY A 79 14.59 -13.97 5.45
C GLY A 79 14.21 -14.60 6.79
N LYS A 80 15.10 -14.54 7.79
CA LYS A 80 14.88 -15.05 9.15
C LYS A 80 14.12 -14.01 9.98
N TRP A 81 12.86 -13.80 9.62
CA TRP A 81 12.05 -12.67 10.10
C TRP A 81 11.86 -12.65 11.61
N LYS A 82 11.68 -13.82 12.23
CA LYS A 82 11.52 -13.93 13.68
C LYS A 82 12.80 -13.55 14.41
N GLU A 83 13.93 -14.10 13.99
CA GLU A 83 15.23 -13.80 14.58
C GLU A 83 15.63 -12.34 14.33
N ALA A 84 15.30 -11.79 13.16
CA ALA A 84 15.51 -10.37 12.86
C ALA A 84 14.66 -9.45 13.75
N ASP A 85 13.42 -9.84 14.07
CA ASP A 85 12.56 -9.12 15.00
C ASP A 85 13.14 -9.14 16.43
N GLU A 86 13.58 -10.31 16.90
CA GLU A 86 14.26 -10.45 18.20
C GLU A 86 15.57 -9.64 18.26
N GLU A 87 16.35 -9.64 17.18
CA GLU A 87 17.57 -8.84 17.08
C GLU A 87 17.26 -7.34 17.05
N THR A 88 16.17 -6.92 16.40
CA THR A 88 15.70 -5.54 16.41
C THR A 88 15.40 -5.09 17.83
N THR A 89 14.70 -5.91 18.62
CA THR A 89 14.46 -5.65 20.04
C THR A 89 15.76 -5.47 20.82
N ARG A 90 16.72 -6.40 20.67
CA ARG A 90 18.02 -6.35 21.35
C ARG A 90 18.77 -5.06 21.02
N VAL A 91 18.81 -4.70 19.74
CA VAL A 91 19.53 -3.53 19.24
C VAL A 91 18.88 -2.23 19.72
N MET A 92 17.55 -2.13 19.70
CA MET A 92 16.87 -0.93 20.20
C MET A 92 17.09 -0.72 21.70
N LEU A 93 17.09 -1.79 22.50
CA LEU A 93 17.44 -1.70 23.92
C LEU A 93 18.89 -1.24 24.12
N ALA A 94 19.83 -1.75 23.33
CA ALA A 94 21.24 -1.35 23.40
C ALA A 94 21.47 0.12 23.03
N VAL A 95 20.83 0.58 21.95
CA VAL A 95 20.88 2.00 21.54
C VAL A 95 20.33 2.91 22.63
N ALA A 96 19.25 2.50 23.30
CA ALA A 96 18.66 3.22 24.42
C ALA A 96 19.41 3.04 25.76
N LYS A 97 20.42 2.18 25.83
CA LYS A 97 21.13 1.77 27.06
C LYS A 97 20.19 1.19 28.13
N ARG A 98 19.28 0.32 27.70
CA ARG A 98 18.21 -0.28 28.50
C ARG A 98 18.16 -1.80 28.48
N GLU A 99 19.28 -2.44 28.16
CA GLU A 99 19.37 -3.90 28.08
C GLU A 99 18.98 -4.55 29.40
N ASN A 100 19.37 -3.96 30.54
CA ASN A 100 19.07 -4.48 31.88
C ASN A 100 17.59 -4.33 32.26
N GLN A 101 16.94 -3.27 31.79
CA GLN A 101 15.50 -3.05 32.02
C GLN A 101 14.68 -3.98 31.14
N GLY A 102 15.15 -4.24 29.93
CA GLY A 102 14.44 -5.07 28.97
C GLY A 102 13.18 -4.41 28.43
N TRP A 103 13.03 -3.08 28.51
CA TRP A 103 11.93 -2.33 27.89
C TRP A 103 12.33 -0.88 27.66
N LEU A 104 11.69 -0.22 26.69
CA LEU A 104 11.88 1.21 26.39
C LEU A 104 10.83 2.04 27.12
N ASP A 105 11.26 3.09 27.83
CA ASP A 105 10.35 4.11 28.36
C ASP A 105 10.14 5.25 27.35
N PHE A 106 9.16 6.12 27.61
CA PHE A 106 8.86 7.27 26.76
C PHE A 106 10.07 8.18 26.55
N ASN A 107 10.82 8.47 27.61
CA ASN A 107 12.00 9.33 27.52
C ASN A 107 13.08 8.75 26.59
N SER A 108 13.27 7.44 26.63
CA SER A 108 14.24 6.75 25.77
C SER A 108 13.81 6.74 24.30
N ILE A 109 12.51 6.71 24.03
CA ILE A 109 11.97 6.77 22.67
C ILE A 109 12.04 8.18 22.12
N ASP A 110 11.65 9.18 22.91
CA ASP A 110 11.68 10.59 22.51
C ASP A 110 13.10 11.05 22.19
N ASN A 111 14.09 10.47 22.86
CA ASN A 111 15.52 10.73 22.63
C ASN A 111 16.22 9.69 21.76
N PHE A 112 15.50 8.70 21.20
CA PHE A 112 16.12 7.63 20.41
C PHE A 112 16.87 8.22 19.20
N PRO A 113 18.14 7.90 18.94
CA PRO A 113 18.89 8.58 17.90
C PRO A 113 18.32 8.34 16.49
N CYS A 114 18.19 9.41 15.70
CA CYS A 114 17.54 9.35 14.39
C CYS A 114 18.29 8.50 13.38
N GLU A 115 19.62 8.52 13.40
CA GLU A 115 20.44 7.70 12.50
C GLU A 115 20.26 6.22 12.77
N ASP A 116 20.24 5.84 14.05
CA ASP A 116 20.02 4.47 14.49
C ASP A 116 18.61 3.97 14.13
N LEU A 117 17.58 4.79 14.36
CA LEU A 117 16.21 4.47 13.93
C LEU A 117 16.11 4.37 12.40
N ALA A 118 16.79 5.25 11.66
CA ALA A 118 16.85 5.21 10.20
C ALA A 118 17.49 3.93 9.68
N THR A 119 18.60 3.49 10.28
CA THR A 119 19.30 2.28 9.88
C THR A 119 18.43 1.04 10.11
N ILE A 120 17.77 0.94 11.26
CA ILE A 120 16.83 -0.15 11.55
C ILE A 120 15.69 -0.16 10.52
N ASP A 121 15.03 0.99 10.31
CA ASP A 121 13.89 1.09 9.40
C ASP A 121 14.28 0.76 7.95
N LYS A 122 15.39 1.31 7.45
CA LYS A 122 15.90 1.04 6.10
C LYS A 122 16.22 -0.43 5.88
N LEU A 123 16.81 -1.09 6.86
CA LEU A 123 17.08 -2.53 6.76
C LEU A 123 15.78 -3.33 6.61
N TRP A 124 14.79 -3.05 7.46
CA TRP A 124 13.48 -3.70 7.36
C TRP A 124 12.80 -3.43 6.03
N VAL A 125 12.77 -2.17 5.58
CA VAL A 125 12.16 -1.76 4.31
C VAL A 125 12.84 -2.44 3.13
N ASN A 126 14.16 -2.40 3.05
CA ASN A 126 14.90 -2.89 1.88
C ASN A 126 14.78 -4.41 1.74
N TYR A 127 15.06 -5.16 2.80
CA TYR A 127 15.06 -6.62 2.74
C TYR A 127 13.66 -7.22 2.66
N SER A 128 12.63 -6.46 3.05
CA SER A 128 11.23 -6.86 2.89
C SER A 128 10.59 -6.44 1.58
N ASN A 129 11.32 -5.73 0.70
CA ASN A 129 10.79 -5.10 -0.53
C ASN A 129 9.65 -4.11 -0.22
N GLY A 130 9.88 -3.22 0.76
CA GLY A 130 8.96 -2.15 1.16
C GLY A 130 7.80 -2.60 2.06
N ARG A 131 7.81 -3.84 2.53
CA ARG A 131 6.67 -4.45 3.24
C ARG A 131 6.76 -4.37 4.75
N PHE A 132 7.91 -4.14 5.35
CA PHE A 132 8.11 -4.09 6.80
C PHE A 132 8.90 -2.84 7.17
N GLY A 133 8.74 -2.36 8.40
CA GLY A 133 9.39 -1.14 8.90
C GLY A 133 8.48 -0.29 9.76
N PHE A 134 9.06 0.49 10.67
CA PHE A 134 8.34 1.43 11.51
C PHE A 134 7.73 2.58 10.70
N SER A 135 8.40 3.04 9.64
CA SER A 135 7.84 4.03 8.71
C SER A 135 6.59 3.50 7.99
N VAL A 136 6.59 2.22 7.65
CA VAL A 136 5.47 1.53 7.01
C VAL A 136 4.29 1.37 7.98
N GLN A 137 4.55 0.91 9.20
CA GLN A 137 3.54 0.80 10.26
C GLN A 137 2.94 2.17 10.63
N LYS A 138 3.77 3.20 10.77
CA LYS A 138 3.31 4.58 11.01
C LYS A 138 2.31 5.03 9.96
N ARG A 139 2.64 4.85 8.68
CA ARG A 139 1.77 5.24 7.57
C ARG A 139 0.41 4.54 7.64
N ILE A 140 0.39 3.26 8.00
CA ILE A 140 -0.86 2.51 8.16
C ILE A 140 -1.68 3.06 9.33
N TYR A 141 -1.05 3.26 10.48
CA TYR A 141 -1.71 3.81 11.66
C TYR A 141 -2.33 5.20 11.37
N GLN A 142 -1.58 6.09 10.71
CA GLN A 142 -2.09 7.42 10.33
C GLN A 142 -3.24 7.34 9.31
N ASN A 143 -3.16 6.43 8.33
CA ASN A 143 -4.24 6.23 7.35
C ASN A 143 -5.54 5.71 7.98
N LEU A 144 -5.46 5.06 9.14
CA LEU A 144 -6.62 4.64 9.94
C LEU A 144 -7.17 5.76 10.83
N GLY A 145 -6.65 6.98 10.71
CA GLY A 145 -6.99 8.12 11.58
C GLY A 145 -6.21 8.14 12.90
N GLY A 146 -5.21 7.27 13.05
CA GLY A 146 -4.41 7.17 14.27
C GLY A 146 -3.67 8.46 14.58
N THR A 147 -3.85 8.94 15.81
CA THR A 147 -3.18 10.13 16.33
C THR A 147 -2.31 9.78 17.54
N ARG A 148 -1.70 10.81 18.16
CA ARG A 148 -1.04 10.67 19.47
C ARG A 148 -2.01 10.48 20.63
N GLN A 149 -3.32 10.58 20.40
CA GLN A 149 -4.34 10.28 21.40
C GLN A 149 -4.81 8.84 21.23
N TYR A 150 -4.98 8.13 22.34
CA TYR A 150 -5.42 6.75 22.31
C TYR A 150 -6.87 6.67 21.85
N ASP A 151 -7.10 5.92 20.79
CA ASP A 151 -8.41 5.52 20.30
C ASP A 151 -8.41 4.01 20.17
N ASP A 152 -9.22 3.35 20.99
CA ASP A 152 -9.28 1.90 21.11
C ASP A 152 -9.76 1.23 19.81
N LYS A 153 -10.69 1.88 19.09
CA LYS A 153 -11.20 1.37 17.81
C LYS A 153 -10.14 1.44 16.73
N ILE A 154 -9.43 2.56 16.63
CA ILE A 154 -8.35 2.72 15.65
C ILE A 154 -7.21 1.75 15.99
N TRP A 155 -6.90 1.57 17.27
CA TRP A 155 -5.86 0.64 17.70
C TRP A 155 -6.22 -0.81 17.41
N ASP A 156 -7.46 -1.23 17.65
CA ASP A 156 -7.94 -2.56 17.32
C ASP A 156 -7.93 -2.81 15.80
N VAL A 157 -8.41 -1.85 14.99
CA VAL A 157 -8.37 -1.96 13.52
C VAL A 157 -6.94 -1.96 13.00
N PHE A 158 -6.03 -1.19 13.59
CA PHE A 158 -4.61 -1.23 13.28
C PHE A 158 -4.05 -2.62 13.56
N GLY A 159 -4.29 -3.16 14.76
CA GLY A 159 -3.86 -4.50 15.15
C GLY A 159 -4.37 -5.59 14.21
N GLU A 160 -5.62 -5.51 13.74
CA GLU A 160 -6.15 -6.42 12.71
C GLU A 160 -5.46 -6.23 11.35
N THR A 161 -5.25 -4.98 10.96
CA THR A 161 -4.64 -4.60 9.66
C THR A 161 -3.22 -5.13 9.54
N VAL A 162 -2.43 -4.97 10.62
CA VAL A 162 -1.05 -5.46 10.69
C VAL A 162 -0.98 -6.89 11.24
N GLY A 163 -2.10 -7.62 11.39
CA GLY A 163 -2.08 -9.03 11.77
C GLY A 163 -1.61 -9.33 13.21
N TRP A 164 -1.67 -8.36 14.11
CA TRP A 164 -1.40 -8.51 15.55
C TRP A 164 -2.64 -8.88 16.36
N ARG A 165 -3.82 -8.74 15.76
CA ARG A 165 -5.13 -9.06 16.36
C ARG A 165 -5.92 -9.94 15.41
N LYS A 166 -6.61 -10.96 15.93
CA LYS A 166 -7.45 -11.87 15.15
C LYS A 166 -8.68 -12.29 15.95
N GLY A 167 -9.86 -12.16 15.34
CA GLY A 167 -11.11 -12.61 15.93
C GLY A 167 -11.47 -11.92 17.25
N GLY A 168 -11.12 -10.64 17.42
CA GLY A 168 -11.37 -9.91 18.67
C GLY A 168 -10.22 -9.93 19.67
N TYR A 169 -9.18 -10.74 19.45
CA TYR A 169 -8.14 -10.98 20.44
C TYR A 169 -6.76 -10.59 19.93
N TRP A 170 -5.98 -9.91 20.79
CA TRP A 170 -4.57 -9.63 20.55
C TRP A 170 -3.76 -10.92 20.64
N LEU A 171 -2.98 -11.20 19.60
CA LEU A 171 -2.18 -12.41 19.49
C LEU A 171 -0.95 -12.29 20.40
N SER A 172 -0.60 -13.37 21.10
CA SER A 172 0.68 -13.39 21.79
C SER A 172 1.82 -13.46 20.79
N TYR A 173 3.04 -13.04 21.17
CA TYR A 173 4.22 -13.13 20.30
C TYR A 173 4.46 -14.54 19.73
N LYS A 174 4.06 -15.58 20.47
CA LYS A 174 4.19 -16.99 20.03
C LYS A 174 3.19 -17.36 18.92
N ASP A 175 2.08 -16.64 18.85
CA ASP A 175 0.98 -16.86 17.89
C ASP A 175 1.10 -15.96 16.65
N ILE A 176 2.05 -15.01 16.65
CA ILE A 176 2.41 -14.23 15.47
C ILE A 176 3.04 -15.16 14.43
N THR A 177 2.56 -15.04 13.19
CA THR A 177 3.11 -15.78 12.05
C THR A 177 4.20 -14.95 11.38
N PHE A 178 5.39 -15.53 11.17
CA PHE A 178 6.56 -14.85 10.59
C PHE A 178 6.83 -15.26 9.11
N ASP A 179 5.83 -15.82 8.41
CA ASP A 179 5.95 -16.29 7.02
C ASP A 179 5.57 -15.17 6.01
N LYS A 180 6.03 -15.25 4.75
CA LYS A 180 5.70 -14.30 3.66
C LYS A 180 4.21 -14.30 3.24
N LYS A 181 3.41 -15.24 3.74
CA LYS A 181 1.99 -15.43 3.35
C LYS A 181 0.98 -14.66 4.21
N VAL A 182 1.43 -14.03 5.31
CA VAL A 182 0.56 -13.28 6.23
C VAL A 182 0.40 -11.82 5.79
N PRO A 183 -0.54 -11.05 6.40
CA PRO A 183 -0.72 -9.64 6.10
C PRO A 183 0.61 -8.90 6.06
N GLU A 184 0.77 -8.16 4.96
CA GLU A 184 1.87 -7.23 4.76
C GLU A 184 1.95 -6.27 5.97
N PHE A 185 3.15 -5.80 6.35
CA PHE A 185 3.36 -4.69 7.29
C PHE A 185 3.37 -4.97 8.81
N HIS A 186 3.43 -6.24 9.24
CA HIS A 186 3.35 -6.61 10.66
C HIS A 186 4.67 -6.53 11.45
N LEU A 187 5.83 -6.42 10.79
CA LEU A 187 7.15 -6.37 11.43
C LEU A 187 7.84 -5.00 11.23
N PRO A 188 8.73 -4.59 12.14
CA PRO A 188 9.05 -5.26 13.42
C PRO A 188 7.91 -5.13 14.45
N LEU A 189 7.64 -6.21 15.17
CA LEU A 189 6.59 -6.37 16.17
C LEU A 189 7.14 -6.36 17.60
N SER A 190 8.47 -6.35 17.80
CA SER A 190 9.23 -6.30 19.07
C SER A 190 8.47 -6.82 20.28
N ARG A 191 8.95 -7.88 20.93
CA ARG A 191 8.29 -8.60 22.04
C ARG A 191 7.58 -7.77 23.15
N PHE A 192 7.88 -6.48 23.29
CA PHE A 192 7.27 -5.56 24.25
C PHE A 192 6.01 -4.83 23.74
N TRP A 193 5.71 -4.82 22.43
CA TRP A 193 4.57 -4.09 21.86
C TRP A 193 3.21 -4.75 22.15
N VAL A 194 3.16 -6.05 22.49
CA VAL A 194 1.91 -6.84 22.42
C VAL A 194 1.48 -7.51 23.73
N VAL A 195 2.14 -7.29 24.88
CA VAL A 195 1.70 -7.96 26.13
C VAL A 195 0.84 -7.05 26.99
N GLY A 196 -0.48 -7.12 26.79
CA GLY A 196 -1.54 -7.18 27.82
C GLY A 196 -1.60 -6.17 28.99
N VAL A 197 -0.74 -5.15 29.05
CA VAL A 197 -0.69 -4.21 30.18
C VAL A 197 -0.59 -2.77 29.65
N GLY A 198 -1.66 -2.28 29.00
CA GLY A 198 -1.94 -0.85 28.77
C GLY A 198 -0.88 0.05 28.08
N GLY A 199 0.31 -0.43 27.74
CA GLY A 199 1.49 0.39 27.40
C GLY A 199 2.05 0.18 26.00
N GLY A 200 1.76 -0.95 25.34
CA GLY A 200 2.31 -1.27 24.01
C GLY A 200 1.98 -0.25 22.92
N TRP A 201 0.76 0.30 22.95
CA TRP A 201 0.34 1.39 22.07
C TRP A 201 1.21 2.65 22.27
N GLY A 202 1.41 3.06 23.53
CA GLY A 202 2.10 4.32 23.84
C GLY A 202 3.55 4.31 23.36
N ILE A 203 4.25 3.19 23.56
CA ILE A 203 5.64 3.03 23.12
C ILE A 203 5.66 3.09 21.57
N LEU A 204 4.72 2.43 20.86
CA LEU A 204 4.74 2.35 19.40
C LEU A 204 4.39 3.69 18.75
N VAL A 205 3.39 4.39 19.28
CA VAL A 205 3.07 5.76 18.88
C VAL A 205 4.22 6.72 19.19
N GLY A 206 4.97 6.48 20.27
CA GLY A 206 6.24 7.15 20.55
C GLY A 206 7.26 6.95 19.42
N ILE A 207 7.43 5.71 18.94
CA ILE A 207 8.30 5.44 17.78
C ILE A 207 7.77 6.15 16.54
N PHE A 208 6.48 6.11 16.25
CA PHE A 208 5.90 6.79 15.09
C PHE A 208 6.11 8.31 15.13
N SER A 209 5.97 8.89 16.32
CA SER A 209 6.38 10.27 16.62
C SER A 209 7.86 10.48 16.29
N ARG A 210 8.73 9.58 16.73
CA ARG A 210 10.17 9.70 16.50
C ARG A 210 10.54 9.56 15.01
N VAL A 211 9.91 8.63 14.29
CA VAL A 211 10.03 8.48 12.82
C VAL A 211 9.69 9.80 12.11
N GLU A 212 8.64 10.50 12.58
CA GLU A 212 8.26 11.82 12.07
C GLU A 212 9.31 12.89 12.35
N THR A 213 9.74 13.01 13.61
CA THR A 213 10.76 14.00 14.03
C THR A 213 12.09 13.77 13.32
N CYS A 214 12.46 12.51 13.11
CA CYS A 214 13.66 12.11 12.39
C CYS A 214 13.52 12.23 10.86
N LYS A 215 12.34 12.64 10.36
CA LYS A 215 12.06 12.82 8.93
C LYS A 215 12.44 11.59 8.11
N LEU A 216 12.13 10.40 8.64
CA LEU A 216 12.32 9.13 7.94
C LEU A 216 11.23 8.97 6.89
N PHE A 217 11.25 9.86 5.89
CA PHE A 217 10.54 9.69 4.64
C PHE A 217 11.48 8.94 3.70
N LEU A 218 10.94 7.94 3.01
CA LEU A 218 11.65 7.19 1.98
C LEU A 218 12.07 8.18 0.87
N VAL A 219 13.27 8.76 0.96
CA VAL A 219 13.85 9.51 -0.15
C VAL A 219 14.41 8.47 -1.12
N GLU A 220 13.57 8.08 -2.08
CA GLU A 220 13.88 8.00 -3.51
C GLU A 220 12.55 7.86 -4.26
N GLU A 221 11.85 8.99 -4.43
CA GLU A 221 11.21 9.22 -5.72
C GLU A 221 12.35 9.40 -6.73
N ARG A 222 12.82 8.30 -7.32
CA ARG A 222 13.56 8.38 -8.58
C ARG A 222 12.58 8.99 -9.58
N GLN A 223 12.89 10.17 -10.10
CA GLN A 223 12.28 10.68 -11.32
C GLN A 223 12.37 9.56 -12.37
N PRO A 224 11.27 9.17 -13.05
CA PRO A 224 11.40 8.22 -14.14
C PRO A 224 12.30 8.83 -15.21
N GLN A 225 13.46 8.22 -15.44
CA GLN A 225 14.21 8.41 -16.67
C GLN A 225 13.31 7.98 -17.82
N ILE A 226 13.38 8.77 -18.88
CA ILE A 226 12.62 8.69 -20.12
C ILE A 226 12.83 7.29 -20.72
N ILE A 227 11.91 6.37 -20.43
CA ILE A 227 11.60 5.26 -21.31
C ILE A 227 10.74 5.89 -22.39
N LEU A 228 11.19 5.80 -23.65
CA LEU A 228 10.38 6.17 -24.81
C LEU A 228 9.10 5.33 -24.77
N THR A 229 8.04 5.89 -24.23
CA THR A 229 6.69 5.33 -24.33
C THR A 229 6.23 5.46 -25.78
N PRO A 230 5.49 4.48 -26.33
CA PRO A 230 4.78 4.69 -27.58
C PRO A 230 3.89 5.94 -27.42
N GLU A 231 3.80 6.75 -28.47
CA GLU A 231 3.14 8.05 -28.45
C GLU A 231 1.77 8.00 -27.75
N PRO A 232 1.42 9.02 -26.92
CA PRO A 232 0.11 9.08 -26.31
C PRO A 232 -0.94 9.25 -27.40
N VAL A 233 -1.95 8.38 -27.40
CA VAL A 233 -3.17 8.58 -28.17
C VAL A 233 -3.78 9.90 -27.70
N ASN A 234 -3.61 10.93 -28.54
CA ASN A 234 -4.10 12.28 -28.31
C ASN A 234 -5.63 12.31 -28.53
N GLN A 235 -6.38 11.93 -27.50
CA GLN A 235 -7.78 12.30 -27.36
C GLN A 235 -7.92 13.23 -26.17
N ASP A 236 -7.85 14.55 -26.42
CA ASP A 236 -8.14 15.54 -25.39
C ASP A 236 -9.64 15.46 -25.04
N VAL A 237 -9.96 14.86 -23.90
CA VAL A 237 -11.32 14.80 -23.34
C VAL A 237 -11.80 16.22 -23.06
N GLN A 238 -12.97 16.58 -23.58
CA GLN A 238 -13.53 17.92 -23.41
C GLN A 238 -14.00 18.14 -21.97
N LEU A 239 -13.30 18.98 -21.21
CA LEU A 239 -13.60 19.27 -19.80
C LEU A 239 -14.79 20.24 -19.65
N LYS A 240 -16.02 19.76 -19.83
CA LYS A 240 -17.24 20.56 -19.66
C LYS A 240 -17.71 20.59 -18.21
N SER A 241 -18.30 21.71 -17.80
CA SER A 241 -18.92 21.85 -16.48
C SER A 241 -20.10 22.82 -16.51
N SER A 242 -21.25 22.36 -16.05
CA SER A 242 -22.45 23.18 -15.95
C SER A 242 -22.45 24.04 -14.68
N VAL A 243 -21.59 23.69 -13.72
CA VAL A 243 -21.45 24.35 -12.42
C VAL A 243 -20.09 25.05 -12.23
N GLY A 244 -19.27 25.15 -13.28
CA GLY A 244 -17.98 25.87 -13.26
C GLY A 244 -16.87 25.15 -12.50
N MET A 245 -16.93 23.82 -12.42
CA MET A 245 -15.96 22.96 -11.75
C MET A 245 -14.71 22.75 -12.61
N ASP A 246 -13.56 22.69 -11.95
CA ASP A 246 -12.27 22.45 -12.59
C ASP A 246 -11.84 20.99 -12.46
N TYR A 247 -11.66 20.32 -13.60
CA TYR A 247 -11.31 18.91 -13.71
C TYR A 247 -9.84 18.64 -14.04
N ARG A 248 -9.00 19.68 -14.14
CA ARG A 248 -7.58 19.54 -14.50
C ARG A 248 -6.83 18.65 -13.52
N ARG A 249 -7.08 18.83 -12.22
CA ARG A 249 -6.46 18.00 -11.17
C ARG A 249 -6.82 16.52 -11.32
N LEU A 250 -8.10 16.21 -11.54
CA LEU A 250 -8.53 14.82 -11.77
C LEU A 250 -7.87 14.25 -13.03
N THR A 251 -7.82 15.04 -14.10
CA THR A 251 -7.16 14.69 -15.37
C THR A 251 -5.69 14.34 -15.17
N ASP A 252 -4.94 15.19 -14.47
CA ASP A 252 -3.51 14.99 -14.21
C ASP A 252 -3.25 13.74 -13.37
N LEU A 253 -4.08 13.49 -12.37
CA LEU A 253 -3.99 12.30 -11.52
C LEU A 253 -4.27 11.01 -12.29
N LEU A 254 -5.28 11.01 -13.16
CA LEU A 254 -5.62 9.87 -14.01
C LEU A 254 -4.55 9.60 -15.07
N LYS A 255 -4.05 10.65 -15.76
CA LYS A 255 -2.92 10.55 -16.70
C LYS A 255 -1.67 9.95 -16.04
N ALA A 256 -1.41 10.33 -14.79
CA ALA A 256 -0.27 9.84 -14.02
C ALA A 256 -0.48 8.44 -13.40
N GLY A 257 -1.65 7.82 -13.57
CA GLY A 257 -1.98 6.54 -12.93
C GLY A 257 -2.03 6.62 -11.40
N LYS A 258 -2.29 7.81 -10.84
CA LYS A 258 -2.44 8.05 -9.39
C LYS A 258 -3.87 7.77 -8.95
N TRP A 259 -4.25 6.50 -9.06
CA TRP A 259 -5.64 6.04 -8.96
C TRP A 259 -6.32 6.32 -7.62
N LYS A 260 -5.57 6.28 -6.51
CA LYS A 260 -6.10 6.59 -5.17
C LYS A 260 -6.41 8.07 -5.03
N GLU A 261 -5.48 8.91 -5.45
CA GLU A 261 -5.61 10.35 -5.42
C GLU A 261 -6.72 10.82 -6.38
N ALA A 262 -6.85 10.18 -7.55
CA ALA A 262 -7.94 10.43 -8.49
C ALA A 262 -9.32 10.08 -7.89
N ASP A 263 -9.40 9.00 -7.12
CA ASP A 263 -10.62 8.59 -6.41
C ASP A 263 -11.01 9.57 -5.29
N GLU A 264 -10.02 10.04 -4.52
CA GLU A 264 -10.20 11.07 -3.50
C GLU A 264 -10.64 12.41 -4.12
N GLU A 265 -10.03 12.80 -5.25
CA GLU A 265 -10.42 14.00 -5.99
C GLU A 265 -11.83 13.87 -6.58
N THR A 266 -12.20 12.70 -7.09
CA THR A 266 -13.56 12.40 -7.55
C THR A 266 -14.58 12.58 -6.43
N THR A 267 -14.26 12.08 -5.23
CA THR A 267 -15.10 12.27 -4.03
C THR A 267 -15.25 13.74 -3.66
N ARG A 268 -14.16 14.51 -3.68
CA ARG A 268 -14.16 15.95 -3.42
C ARG A 268 -15.07 16.70 -4.40
N LEU A 269 -14.98 16.38 -5.70
CA LEU A 269 -15.82 16.96 -6.75
C LEU A 269 -17.30 16.67 -6.51
N MET A 270 -17.63 15.43 -6.15
CA MET A 270 -19.00 15.00 -5.89
C MET A 270 -19.63 15.67 -4.66
N LEU A 271 -18.85 15.85 -3.59
CA LEU A 271 -19.27 16.65 -2.44
C LEU A 271 -19.49 18.12 -2.81
N ALA A 272 -18.67 18.68 -3.70
CA ALA A 272 -18.81 20.06 -4.18
C ALA A 272 -20.07 20.25 -5.04
N PHE A 273 -20.46 19.28 -5.87
CA PHE A 273 -21.74 19.33 -6.59
C PHE A 273 -22.92 19.50 -5.65
N ALA A 274 -22.87 18.78 -4.52
CA ALA A 274 -23.91 18.84 -3.50
C ALA A 274 -23.82 20.06 -2.58
N LYS A 275 -22.72 20.83 -2.63
CA LYS A 275 -22.36 21.85 -1.63
C LYS A 275 -22.29 21.27 -0.21
N ARG A 276 -21.69 20.08 -0.08
CA ARG A 276 -21.61 19.27 1.15
C ARG A 276 -20.18 18.96 1.58
N GLU A 277 -19.22 19.78 1.16
CA GLU A 277 -17.80 19.59 1.46
C GLU A 277 -17.53 19.64 2.97
N LYS A 278 -18.31 20.45 3.72
CA LYS A 278 -18.19 20.55 5.18
C LYS A 278 -18.78 19.33 5.88
N GLU A 279 -19.85 18.76 5.35
CA GLU A 279 -20.51 17.59 5.89
C GLU A 279 -19.70 16.33 5.61
N GLY A 280 -19.02 16.25 4.46
CA GLY A 280 -18.21 15.10 4.10
C GLY A 280 -19.03 13.85 3.78
N TRP A 281 -20.35 13.97 3.58
CA TRP A 281 -21.25 12.88 3.20
C TRP A 281 -22.37 13.33 2.26
N LEU A 282 -22.81 12.44 1.37
CA LEU A 282 -23.86 12.67 0.37
C LEU A 282 -25.16 12.00 0.77
N ASN A 283 -26.26 12.74 0.76
CA ASN A 283 -27.61 12.17 0.89
C ASN A 283 -28.23 11.84 -0.49
N ILE A 284 -29.28 11.02 -0.50
CA ILE A 284 -29.95 10.60 -1.75
C ILE A 284 -30.47 11.80 -2.55
N HIS A 285 -31.04 12.81 -1.88
CA HIS A 285 -31.55 14.00 -2.55
C HIS A 285 -30.44 14.79 -3.25
N SER A 286 -29.26 14.91 -2.65
CA SER A 286 -28.09 15.53 -3.28
C SER A 286 -27.63 14.76 -4.51
N ILE A 287 -27.56 13.43 -4.42
CA ILE A 287 -27.16 12.56 -5.54
C ILE A 287 -28.15 12.66 -6.71
N ASP A 288 -29.46 12.68 -6.41
CA ASP A 288 -30.52 12.81 -7.43
C ASP A 288 -30.46 14.11 -8.23
N ASN A 289 -29.78 15.12 -7.70
CA ASN A 289 -29.63 16.44 -8.29
C ASN A 289 -28.23 16.71 -8.86
N PHE A 290 -27.36 15.69 -8.94
CA PHE A 290 -26.02 15.87 -9.52
C PHE A 290 -26.10 16.37 -10.99
N PRO A 291 -25.28 17.37 -11.36
CA PRO A 291 -25.30 17.93 -12.70
C PRO A 291 -24.84 16.90 -13.72
N CYS A 292 -25.66 16.65 -14.75
CA CYS A 292 -25.39 15.59 -15.72
C CYS A 292 -24.13 15.85 -16.55
N GLU A 293 -23.88 17.09 -16.97
CA GLU A 293 -22.69 17.44 -17.76
C GLU A 293 -21.40 17.13 -16.99
N ASP A 294 -21.40 17.40 -15.69
CA ASP A 294 -20.27 17.17 -14.80
C ASP A 294 -20.06 15.69 -14.47
N LEU A 295 -21.16 14.91 -14.33
CA LEU A 295 -21.07 13.46 -14.23
C LEU A 295 -20.51 12.83 -15.51
N HIS A 296 -20.93 13.33 -16.69
CA HIS A 296 -20.39 12.91 -17.99
C HIS A 296 -18.88 13.17 -18.05
N THR A 297 -18.43 14.37 -17.67
CA THR A 297 -17.00 14.72 -17.69
C THR A 297 -16.18 13.82 -16.78
N ILE A 298 -16.61 13.58 -15.54
CA ILE A 298 -15.87 12.71 -14.62
C ILE A 298 -15.84 11.27 -15.16
N ASP A 299 -16.97 10.77 -15.64
CA ASP A 299 -17.05 9.40 -16.17
C ASP A 299 -16.13 9.21 -17.37
N GLN A 300 -16.18 10.13 -18.35
CA GLN A 300 -15.32 10.09 -19.53
C GLN A 300 -13.84 10.13 -19.19
N LEU A 301 -13.44 10.91 -18.18
CA LEU A 301 -12.06 10.93 -17.72
C LEU A 301 -11.63 9.57 -17.15
N TRP A 302 -12.45 8.97 -16.29
CA TRP A 302 -12.16 7.64 -15.74
C TRP A 302 -12.09 6.58 -16.83
N VAL A 303 -13.07 6.53 -17.73
CA VAL A 303 -13.15 5.57 -18.84
C VAL A 303 -11.93 5.70 -19.76
N THR A 304 -11.63 6.92 -20.20
CA THR A 304 -10.53 7.19 -21.15
C THR A 304 -9.18 6.79 -20.59
N TYR A 305 -8.83 7.25 -19.38
CA TYR A 305 -7.49 7.03 -18.84
C TYR A 305 -7.30 5.65 -18.21
N SER A 306 -8.40 4.93 -17.95
CA SER A 306 -8.35 3.54 -17.45
C SER A 306 -8.42 2.48 -18.54
N ASP A 307 -8.44 2.88 -19.82
CA ASP A 307 -8.59 1.94 -20.96
C ASP A 307 -9.92 1.16 -20.83
N ASP A 308 -11.01 1.91 -20.67
CA ASP A 308 -12.40 1.46 -20.50
C ASP A 308 -12.68 0.58 -19.27
N LYS A 309 -11.74 0.46 -18.33
CA LYS A 309 -11.88 -0.43 -17.16
C LYS A 309 -12.66 0.17 -16.00
N PHE A 310 -12.58 1.47 -15.81
CA PHE A 310 -13.11 2.18 -14.64
C PHE A 310 -14.01 3.32 -15.07
N GLY A 311 -14.89 3.74 -14.16
CA GLY A 311 -15.91 4.73 -14.44
C GLY A 311 -17.25 4.33 -13.85
N PHE A 312 -18.11 5.31 -13.66
CA PHE A 312 -19.45 5.07 -13.17
C PHE A 312 -20.36 4.43 -14.21
N SER A 313 -20.16 4.67 -15.51
CA SER A 313 -20.87 3.97 -16.60
C SER A 313 -20.55 2.48 -16.55
N VAL A 314 -19.27 2.12 -16.43
CA VAL A 314 -18.80 0.72 -16.27
C VAL A 314 -19.45 0.07 -15.05
N GLN A 315 -19.40 0.73 -13.89
CA GLN A 315 -20.07 0.26 -12.66
C GLN A 315 -21.57 0.10 -12.84
N THR A 316 -22.22 1.05 -13.51
CA THR A 316 -23.68 1.04 -13.74
C THR A 316 -24.09 -0.12 -14.66
N GLN A 317 -23.32 -0.37 -15.73
CA GLN A 317 -23.54 -1.51 -16.62
C GLN A 317 -23.39 -2.84 -15.87
N LEU A 318 -22.34 -2.99 -15.06
CA LEU A 318 -22.13 -4.17 -14.23
C LEU A 318 -23.25 -4.36 -13.20
N TYR A 319 -23.66 -3.31 -12.51
CA TYR A 319 -24.75 -3.36 -11.53
C TYR A 319 -26.08 -3.79 -12.17
N ARG A 320 -26.41 -3.24 -13.34
CA ARG A 320 -27.61 -3.60 -14.10
C ARG A 320 -27.56 -5.03 -14.65
N SER A 321 -26.40 -5.49 -15.10
CA SER A 321 -26.22 -6.87 -15.58
C SER A 321 -26.52 -7.92 -14.51
N LEU A 322 -26.41 -7.54 -13.23
CA LEU A 322 -26.75 -8.36 -12.07
C LEU A 322 -28.22 -8.22 -11.63
N GLY A 323 -29.05 -7.48 -12.38
CA GLY A 323 -30.44 -7.18 -12.06
C GLY A 323 -30.64 -5.92 -11.22
N GLY A 324 -29.59 -5.13 -10.99
CA GLY A 324 -29.65 -3.94 -10.15
C GLY A 324 -30.61 -2.88 -10.66
N THR A 325 -31.42 -2.35 -9.74
CA THR A 325 -32.38 -1.27 -9.99
C THR A 325 -32.07 -0.08 -9.10
N ARG A 326 -32.89 0.98 -9.17
CA ARG A 326 -32.77 2.10 -8.23
C ARG A 326 -33.07 1.67 -6.79
N GLU A 327 -33.95 0.67 -6.61
CA GLU A 327 -34.28 0.13 -5.31
C GLU A 327 -33.14 -0.73 -4.77
N TYR A 328 -32.85 -0.58 -3.48
CA TYR A 328 -31.79 -1.34 -2.85
C TYR A 328 -32.17 -2.82 -2.72
N ASP A 329 -31.34 -3.67 -3.31
CA ASP A 329 -31.38 -5.11 -3.12
C ASP A 329 -30.03 -5.57 -2.56
N SER A 330 -30.07 -6.18 -1.37
CA SER A 330 -28.86 -6.58 -0.64
C SER A 330 -28.11 -7.74 -1.28
N GLU A 331 -28.78 -8.64 -2.02
CA GLU A 331 -28.15 -9.77 -2.68
C GLU A 331 -27.43 -9.30 -3.94
N ILE A 332 -28.11 -8.48 -4.75
CA ILE A 332 -27.52 -7.84 -5.93
C ILE A 332 -26.34 -6.97 -5.51
N TRP A 333 -26.47 -6.21 -4.42
CA TRP A 333 -25.40 -5.37 -3.90
C TRP A 333 -24.15 -6.19 -3.52
N ARG A 334 -24.34 -7.33 -2.86
CA ARG A 334 -23.24 -8.24 -2.51
C ARG A 334 -22.57 -8.86 -3.73
N LYS A 335 -23.35 -9.26 -4.75
CA LYS A 335 -22.84 -9.78 -6.03
C LYS A 335 -22.08 -8.70 -6.78
N PHE A 336 -22.58 -7.46 -6.77
CA PHE A 336 -21.92 -6.33 -7.39
C PHE A 336 -20.59 -6.05 -6.73
N GLY A 337 -20.55 -5.94 -5.39
CA GLY A 337 -19.31 -5.78 -4.64
C GLY A 337 -18.28 -6.88 -4.93
N GLU A 338 -18.71 -8.14 -5.07
CA GLU A 338 -17.82 -9.24 -5.46
C GLU A 338 -17.31 -9.07 -6.91
N LYS A 339 -18.19 -8.64 -7.83
CA LYS A 339 -17.89 -8.44 -9.25
C LYS A 339 -16.86 -7.33 -9.48
N VAL A 340 -17.02 -6.18 -8.82
CA VAL A 340 -16.11 -5.04 -8.93
C VAL A 340 -14.96 -5.09 -7.93
N GLY A 341 -14.82 -6.18 -7.16
CA GLY A 341 -13.69 -6.40 -6.26
C GLY A 341 -13.73 -5.63 -4.95
N TRP A 342 -14.86 -5.04 -4.57
CA TRP A 342 -15.06 -4.37 -3.28
C TRP A 342 -15.46 -5.28 -2.14
N ARG A 343 -15.85 -6.51 -2.46
CA ARG A 343 -16.25 -7.52 -1.50
C ARG A 343 -15.52 -8.82 -1.80
N LYS A 344 -14.94 -9.43 -0.77
CA LYS A 344 -14.19 -10.69 -0.90
C LYS A 344 -14.47 -11.59 0.30
N GLU A 345 -14.69 -12.88 0.04
CA GLU A 345 -14.84 -13.92 1.07
C GLU A 345 -15.91 -13.61 2.14
N GLY A 346 -16.99 -12.92 1.77
CA GLY A 346 -18.02 -12.55 2.74
C GLY A 346 -18.03 -11.07 3.11
N TYR A 347 -16.88 -10.39 3.03
CA TYR A 347 -16.62 -9.11 3.69
C TYR A 347 -16.40 -7.96 2.71
N TRP A 348 -16.95 -6.80 3.03
CA TRP A 348 -16.67 -5.55 2.32
C TRP A 348 -15.26 -5.07 2.68
N LEU A 349 -14.50 -4.70 1.66
CA LEU A 349 -13.16 -4.18 1.82
C LEU A 349 -13.22 -2.71 2.23
N SER A 350 -12.36 -2.31 3.17
CA SER A 350 -12.14 -0.89 3.48
C SER A 350 -11.34 -0.20 2.37
N ASP A 351 -11.37 1.13 2.30
CA ASP A 351 -10.58 1.93 1.35
C ASP A 351 -9.10 1.53 1.33
N ILE A 352 -8.54 1.22 2.51
CA ILE A 352 -7.15 0.77 2.63
C ILE A 352 -6.96 -0.60 1.97
N GLN A 353 -7.88 -1.54 2.19
CA GLN A 353 -7.83 -2.86 1.55
C GLN A 353 -8.03 -2.76 0.03
N LEU A 354 -8.91 -1.87 -0.43
CA LEU A 354 -9.16 -1.60 -1.83
C LEU A 354 -7.90 -1.11 -2.55
N PHE A 355 -7.26 -0.05 -2.06
CA PHE A 355 -6.08 0.51 -2.73
C PHE A 355 -4.80 -0.30 -2.48
N ARG A 356 -4.75 -1.15 -1.44
CA ARG A 356 -3.69 -2.16 -1.27
C ARG A 356 -3.78 -3.26 -2.34
N ASN A 357 -4.98 -3.75 -2.63
CA ASN A 357 -5.20 -4.78 -3.65
C ASN A 357 -4.98 -4.23 -5.08
N PHE A 358 -5.23 -2.94 -5.30
CA PHE A 358 -4.99 -2.29 -6.59
C PHE A 358 -3.51 -2.34 -7.02
N ARG A 359 -2.56 -2.22 -6.08
CA ARG A 359 -1.11 -2.24 -6.38
C ARG A 359 -0.54 -3.63 -6.64
N THR A 360 -1.29 -4.69 -6.32
CA THR A 360 -0.77 -6.07 -6.26
C THR A 360 -1.38 -7.01 -7.30
N TYR A 361 -2.45 -6.60 -8.03
CA TYR A 361 -3.16 -7.43 -9.00
C TYR A 361 -3.80 -6.64 -10.15
N LYS A 362 -4.10 -7.35 -11.24
CA LYS A 362 -5.06 -6.93 -12.27
C LYS A 362 -6.45 -6.86 -11.62
N VAL A 363 -6.89 -5.67 -11.22
CA VAL A 363 -8.21 -5.46 -10.62
C VAL A 363 -9.33 -5.62 -11.67
N PRO A 364 -10.53 -6.06 -11.27
CA PRO A 364 -11.66 -6.22 -12.19
C PRO A 364 -12.18 -4.88 -12.73
N GLU A 365 -12.97 -4.94 -13.80
CA GLU A 365 -13.70 -3.79 -14.33
C GLU A 365 -14.65 -3.20 -13.27
N GLY A 366 -14.83 -1.88 -13.31
CA GLY A 366 -15.67 -1.14 -12.37
C GLY A 366 -15.06 -0.97 -10.97
N TYR A 367 -13.81 -1.38 -10.74
CA TYR A 367 -13.15 -1.27 -9.43
C TYR A 367 -13.08 0.17 -8.90
N LEU A 368 -12.96 1.16 -9.79
CA LEU A 368 -12.94 2.58 -9.46
C LEU A 368 -13.96 3.34 -10.33
N PRO A 369 -14.38 4.53 -9.88
CA PRO A 369 -14.11 5.14 -8.56
C PRO A 369 -14.95 4.52 -7.43
N VAL A 370 -14.41 4.46 -6.22
CA VAL A 370 -15.01 3.84 -5.03
C VAL A 370 -15.43 4.83 -3.96
N GLY A 371 -14.75 5.98 -3.82
CA GLY A 371 -14.98 6.90 -2.72
C GLY A 371 -16.41 7.44 -2.61
N VAL A 372 -17.11 7.70 -3.72
CA VAL A 372 -18.53 8.14 -3.73
C VAL A 372 -19.47 7.12 -3.07
N VAL A 373 -19.10 5.85 -3.11
CA VAL A 373 -19.85 4.72 -2.53
C VAL A 373 -19.66 4.65 -1.03
N PHE A 374 -18.44 4.92 -0.56
CA PHE A 374 -18.05 4.82 0.85
C PHE A 374 -18.21 6.13 1.64
N VAL A 375 -18.40 7.27 0.96
CA VAL A 375 -18.79 8.57 1.56
C VAL A 375 -20.15 8.50 2.27
N GLN A 376 -20.96 7.47 2.02
CA GLN A 376 -22.16 7.18 2.82
C GLN A 376 -21.89 6.41 4.11
N TRP A 377 -20.71 5.82 4.31
CA TRP A 377 -20.55 4.66 5.18
C TRP A 377 -19.98 4.91 6.57
N PHE A 378 -19.58 6.13 6.96
CA PHE A 378 -18.84 6.27 8.24
C PHE A 378 -19.14 7.38 9.24
N MET A 379 -20.17 8.22 9.09
CA MET A 379 -20.47 9.18 10.17
C MET A 379 -21.96 9.30 10.53
N LYS A 380 -22.30 8.65 11.64
CA LYS A 380 -23.39 9.02 12.57
C LYS A 380 -24.82 8.96 12.03
N VAL A 381 -25.30 7.82 11.58
CA VAL A 381 -26.68 7.33 11.83
C VAL A 381 -26.80 5.97 11.17
N GLY A 382 -27.38 4.99 11.85
CA GLY A 382 -27.82 3.78 11.17
C GLY A 382 -28.73 4.12 9.99
N TRP A 383 -28.67 3.29 8.94
CA TRP A 383 -29.46 3.29 7.70
C TRP A 383 -28.91 4.12 6.53
N GLY A 384 -28.54 3.43 5.44
CA GLY A 384 -28.35 4.03 4.11
C GLY A 384 -27.52 3.20 3.13
N TRP A 385 -28.02 2.05 2.67
CA TRP A 385 -27.35 1.22 1.65
C TRP A 385 -27.64 1.68 0.19
N GLY A 386 -27.71 2.99 -0.07
CA GLY A 386 -28.35 3.54 -1.29
C GLY A 386 -27.47 4.34 -2.25
N GLY A 387 -26.17 4.48 -2.00
CA GLY A 387 -25.30 5.42 -2.71
C GLY A 387 -25.10 5.08 -4.18
N VAL A 388 -24.66 3.85 -4.48
CA VAL A 388 -24.46 3.42 -5.87
C VAL A 388 -25.77 3.23 -6.60
N SER A 389 -26.83 2.73 -5.97
CA SER A 389 -28.13 2.64 -6.66
C SER A 389 -28.69 4.03 -7.01
N SER A 390 -28.43 5.04 -6.17
CA SER A 390 -28.81 6.44 -6.45
C SER A 390 -27.92 7.07 -7.52
N VAL A 391 -26.60 6.87 -7.47
CA VAL A 391 -25.65 7.35 -8.49
C VAL A 391 -25.92 6.67 -9.83
N ALA A 392 -26.02 5.35 -9.86
CA ALA A 392 -26.41 4.57 -11.05
C ALA A 392 -27.77 5.02 -11.60
N SER A 393 -28.77 5.22 -10.74
CA SER A 393 -30.06 5.76 -11.19
C SER A 393 -29.94 7.17 -11.76
N ARG A 394 -29.06 8.01 -11.20
CA ARG A 394 -28.83 9.37 -11.71
C ARG A 394 -28.10 9.35 -13.05
N LEU A 395 -27.07 8.50 -13.21
CA LEU A 395 -26.33 8.33 -14.45
C LEU A 395 -27.24 7.91 -15.60
N VAL A 396 -28.18 6.99 -15.31
CA VAL A 396 -29.22 6.60 -16.26
C VAL A 396 -30.11 7.77 -16.67
N LYS A 397 -30.54 8.60 -15.71
CA LYS A 397 -31.31 9.83 -16.03
C LYS A 397 -30.48 10.84 -16.82
N CYS A 398 -29.16 10.80 -16.68
CA CYS A 398 -28.21 11.62 -17.42
C CYS A 398 -27.79 11.01 -18.77
N ASN A 399 -28.30 9.84 -19.14
CA ASN A 399 -27.90 9.07 -20.33
C ASN A 399 -26.39 8.78 -20.38
N ILE A 400 -25.81 8.38 -19.25
CA ILE A 400 -24.43 7.88 -19.10
C ILE A 400 -24.43 6.35 -19.06
#